data_AF-A0A3C1FJ99-F1
#
_entry.id   AF-A0A3C1FJ99-F1
#
_cell.length_a   1.000
_cell.length_b   1.000
_cell.length_c   1.000
_cell.angle_alpha   90.00
_cell.angle_beta   90.00
_cell.angle_gamma   90.00
#
_symmetry.space_group_name_H-M   'P 1'
#
loop_
_entity.id
_entity.type
_entity.pdbx_description
1 polymer ?
#
loop_
_entity_poly.entity_id
_entity_poly.type
_entity_poly.pdbx_seq_one_letter_code
_entity_poly.pdbx_strand_id
1 'polypeptide(L)'
;MRSVSKVIWGKVQITSVTWKACLGAAIGGLALFSLICGAIFLAFKTDDAMRKVELSEHIVAEANSFVATLTKAHGTLYRLTAQATNTSSLTNGAQVDIVGLTATIQETLGALQTQHANLVGEVENGIIFAQLNDIRPGIVDYTEKSLKVADLASFGSAKAMRDIQRVDELYDALLTASYQIQNSLSAENDAVRDETARWLRSGWVIFIAASLAGLLLSAGFAWSIGRKLAARIKSVSAAIGDIAGGRQVNKERMYAGQDELGEIVRNLTIFERHAMEAKQLTAVQARQKQETEQRIAQVGKLSEQFDIVVSDVLQQLSQSGAYLSQTSTRLAQSADNTKRRTGEVTQIAESANQMVNNATDICRELTSSVQTIGQGAKQSIDGTGKAEGAAAQMGTILSALDASATKIGDVLNLISEISDRTNLLAL
;
A
#
# COMPACT_ATOMS: atom_id res chain seq x y z
N MET A 1 5.86 16.46 -4.01
CA MET A 1 5.64 15.27 -3.14
C MET A 1 6.75 15.01 -2.10
N ARG A 2 7.91 15.68 -2.10
CA ARG A 2 8.98 15.46 -1.10
C ARG A 2 9.01 16.43 0.10
N SER A 3 8.20 17.49 0.14
CA SER A 3 8.20 18.46 1.25
C SER A 3 7.08 18.26 2.29
N VAL A 4 6.11 17.38 2.04
CA VAL A 4 4.99 17.11 2.96
C VAL A 4 5.30 15.95 3.94
N SER A 5 6.30 15.10 3.65
CA SER A 5 6.64 13.97 4.53
C SER A 5 7.44 14.36 5.78
N LYS A 6 8.07 15.54 5.80
CA LYS A 6 8.92 15.98 6.93
C LYS A 6 8.17 16.65 8.08
N VAL A 7 6.94 17.14 7.85
CA VAL A 7 6.16 17.85 8.87
C VAL A 7 5.26 16.92 9.68
N ILE A 8 4.90 15.75 9.14
CA ILE A 8 4.00 14.79 9.81
C ILE A 8 4.75 13.83 10.76
N TRP A 9 6.07 13.70 10.63
CA TRP A 9 6.87 12.74 11.41
C TRP A 9 7.70 13.34 12.56
N GLY A 10 7.50 14.62 12.89
CA GLY A 10 8.39 15.36 13.80
C GLY A 10 8.10 15.28 15.30
N LYS A 11 6.96 14.74 15.75
CA LYS A 11 6.56 14.80 17.18
C LYS A 11 5.75 13.59 17.68
N VAL A 12 5.98 12.40 17.14
CA VAL A 12 5.47 11.18 17.80
C VAL A 12 6.34 10.94 19.03
N GLN A 13 5.87 11.35 20.21
CA GLN A 13 6.54 11.10 21.48
C GLN A 13 6.51 9.61 21.82
N ILE A 14 7.47 8.83 21.30
CA ILE A 14 7.69 7.40 21.60
C ILE A 14 7.95 7.12 23.10
N THR A 15 8.03 8.16 23.95
CA THR A 15 8.27 8.07 25.39
C THR A 15 7.18 7.33 26.16
N SER A 16 5.96 7.20 25.62
CA SER A 16 4.83 6.58 26.34
C SER A 16 4.85 5.05 26.34
N VAL A 17 5.49 4.43 25.35
CA VAL A 17 5.61 2.97 25.22
C VAL A 17 6.86 2.46 25.95
N THR A 18 7.95 3.23 25.88
CA THR A 18 9.23 2.87 26.52
C THR A 18 9.11 2.80 28.04
N TRP A 19 8.44 3.75 28.69
CA TRP A 19 8.32 3.71 30.15
C TRP A 19 7.47 2.52 30.64
N LYS A 20 6.44 2.11 29.90
CA LYS A 20 5.59 0.93 30.24
C LYS A 20 6.35 -0.39 30.11
N ALA A 21 7.18 -0.52 29.06
CA ALA A 21 8.08 -1.65 28.91
C ALA A 21 9.18 -1.67 29.99
N CYS A 22 9.73 -0.49 30.31
CA CYS A 22 10.70 -0.34 31.41
C CYS A 22 10.08 -0.66 32.78
N LEU A 23 8.79 -0.41 33.00
CA LEU A 23 8.13 -0.71 34.27
C LEU A 23 8.00 -2.21 34.53
N GLY A 24 7.70 -3.00 33.48
CA GLY A 24 7.72 -4.45 33.55
C GLY A 24 9.12 -5.00 33.86
N ALA A 25 10.15 -4.46 33.20
CA ALA A 25 11.55 -4.83 33.45
C ALA A 25 12.01 -4.42 34.87
N ALA A 26 11.57 -3.26 35.38
CA ALA A 26 11.90 -2.78 36.72
C ALA A 26 11.27 -3.64 37.82
N ILE A 27 10.01 -4.07 37.65
CA ILE A 27 9.35 -5.00 38.58
C ILE A 27 10.04 -6.36 38.56
N GLY A 28 10.39 -6.87 37.37
CA GLY A 28 11.18 -8.09 37.24
C GLY A 28 12.54 -8.00 37.93
N GLY A 29 13.24 -6.86 37.77
CA GLY A 29 14.52 -6.60 38.41
C GLY A 29 14.45 -6.53 39.94
N LEU A 30 13.42 -5.87 40.50
CA LEU A 30 13.21 -5.81 41.96
C LEU A 30 12.88 -7.19 42.56
N ALA A 31 12.10 -8.01 41.86
CA ALA A 31 11.84 -9.38 42.28
C ALA A 31 13.15 -10.20 42.31
N LEU A 32 13.97 -10.09 41.27
CA LEU A 32 15.25 -10.81 41.18
C LEU A 32 16.25 -10.35 42.26
N PHE A 33 16.31 -9.04 42.53
CA PHE A 33 17.13 -8.49 43.62
C PHE A 33 16.69 -9.01 44.99
N SER A 34 15.38 -9.04 45.26
CA SER A 34 14.85 -9.60 46.52
C SER A 34 15.17 -11.08 46.68
N LEU A 35 15.15 -11.87 45.59
CA LEU A 35 15.52 -13.28 45.60
C LEU A 35 17.00 -13.47 45.91
N ILE A 36 17.87 -12.65 45.32
CA ILE A 36 19.33 -12.68 45.56
C ILE A 36 19.63 -12.33 47.02
N CYS A 37 19.06 -11.25 47.55
CA CYS A 37 19.27 -10.88 48.96
C CYS A 37 18.79 -11.96 49.93
N GLY A 38 17.63 -12.59 49.66
CA GLY A 38 17.12 -13.70 50.47
C GLY A 38 18.05 -14.92 50.46
N ALA A 39 18.59 -15.28 49.29
CA ALA A 39 19.54 -16.39 49.15
C ALA A 39 20.87 -16.12 49.88
N ILE A 40 21.41 -14.91 49.75
CA ILE A 40 22.63 -14.49 50.45
C ILE A 40 22.44 -14.54 51.96
N PHE A 41 21.31 -14.03 52.46
CA PHE A 41 21.01 -14.05 53.90
C PHE A 41 20.89 -15.48 54.44
N LEU A 42 20.22 -16.39 53.71
CA LEU A 42 20.16 -17.81 54.08
C LEU A 42 21.56 -18.43 54.16
N ALA A 43 22.41 -18.16 53.16
CA ALA A 43 23.77 -18.71 53.08
C ALA A 43 24.64 -18.28 54.28
N PHE A 44 24.61 -17.00 54.65
CA PHE A 44 25.33 -16.51 55.84
C PHE A 44 24.84 -17.17 57.13
N LYS A 45 23.52 -17.34 57.28
CA LYS A 45 22.97 -17.94 58.49
C LYS A 45 23.28 -19.43 58.59
N THR A 46 23.27 -20.15 57.47
CA THR A 46 23.69 -21.56 57.44
C THR A 46 25.16 -21.74 57.75
N ASP A 47 26.03 -20.83 57.30
CA ASP A 47 27.47 -20.87 57.60
C ASP A 47 27.73 -20.70 59.11
N ASP A 48 27.06 -19.73 59.75
CA ASP A 48 27.18 -19.50 61.20
C ASP A 48 26.69 -20.71 62.02
N ALA A 49 25.58 -21.32 61.61
CA ALA A 49 25.05 -22.52 62.26
C ALA A 49 25.99 -23.74 62.10
N MET A 50 26.54 -23.93 60.90
CA MET A 50 27.48 -25.02 60.63
C MET A 50 28.76 -24.90 61.46
N ARG A 51 29.32 -23.69 61.58
CA ARG A 51 30.51 -23.44 62.41
C ARG A 51 30.28 -23.79 63.88
N LYS A 52 29.10 -23.47 64.43
CA LYS A 52 28.73 -23.80 65.81
C LYS A 52 28.62 -25.31 66.01
N VAL A 53 27.97 -26.01 65.07
CA VAL A 53 27.86 -27.47 65.11
C VAL A 53 29.24 -28.15 64.97
N GLU A 54 30.09 -27.69 64.07
CA GLU A 54 31.43 -28.27 63.89
C GLU A 54 32.31 -28.10 65.15
N LEU A 55 32.31 -26.90 65.74
CA LEU A 55 33.03 -26.63 67.00
C LEU A 55 32.51 -27.53 68.13
N SER A 56 31.20 -27.69 68.24
CA SER A 56 30.60 -28.52 69.27
C SER A 56 30.90 -30.03 69.10
N GLU A 57 30.93 -30.54 67.87
CA GLU A 57 31.28 -31.94 67.59
C GLU A 57 32.75 -32.22 67.96
N HIS A 58 33.64 -31.27 67.69
CA HIS A 58 35.03 -31.34 68.13
C HIS A 58 35.13 -31.43 69.66
N ILE A 59 34.41 -30.57 70.38
CA ILE A 59 34.40 -30.55 71.85
C ILE A 59 33.81 -31.85 72.41
N VAL A 60 32.74 -32.41 71.82
CA VAL A 60 32.19 -33.73 72.21
C VAL A 60 33.23 -34.84 72.03
N ALA A 61 33.96 -34.84 70.91
CA ALA A 61 35.00 -35.82 70.65
C ALA A 61 36.13 -35.74 71.70
N GLU A 62 36.56 -34.53 72.04
CA GLU A 62 37.60 -34.32 73.04
C GLU A 62 37.12 -34.65 74.48
N ALA A 63 35.85 -34.38 74.79
CA ALA A 63 35.23 -34.83 76.05
C ALA A 63 35.15 -36.37 76.13
N ASN A 64 34.89 -37.08 75.02
CA ASN A 64 34.94 -38.54 74.98
C ASN A 64 36.36 -39.08 75.17
N SER A 65 37.35 -38.42 74.57
CA SER A 65 38.77 -38.71 74.78
C SER A 65 39.16 -38.56 76.25
N PHE A 66 38.71 -37.49 76.91
CA PHE A 66 38.91 -37.27 78.34
C PHE A 66 38.36 -38.41 79.20
N VAL A 67 37.11 -38.86 78.96
CA VAL A 67 36.51 -40.00 79.68
C VAL A 67 37.30 -41.29 79.46
N ALA A 68 37.78 -41.53 78.24
CA ALA A 68 38.63 -42.69 77.94
C ALA A 68 39.96 -42.64 78.70
N THR A 69 40.61 -41.47 78.77
CA THR A 69 41.83 -41.25 79.56
C THR A 69 41.58 -41.46 81.05
N LEU A 70 40.48 -40.91 81.58
CA LEU A 70 40.08 -41.07 82.99
C LEU A 70 39.87 -42.55 83.34
N THR A 71 39.13 -43.27 82.50
CA THR A 71 38.87 -44.72 82.66
C THR A 71 40.17 -45.52 82.58
N LYS A 72 41.08 -45.17 81.66
CA LYS A 72 42.40 -45.82 81.53
C LYS A 72 43.26 -45.60 82.77
N ALA A 73 43.31 -44.37 83.29
CA ALA A 73 44.03 -44.05 84.52
C ALA A 73 43.47 -44.86 85.69
N HIS A 74 42.15 -44.83 85.88
CA HIS A 74 41.48 -45.54 86.96
C HIS A 74 41.71 -47.07 86.90
N GLY A 75 41.54 -47.66 85.72
CA GLY A 75 41.81 -49.09 85.49
C GLY A 75 43.28 -49.47 85.73
N THR A 76 44.22 -48.59 85.41
CA THR A 76 45.65 -48.80 85.68
C THR A 76 45.95 -48.75 87.19
N LEU A 77 45.32 -47.81 87.91
CA LEU A 77 45.43 -47.71 89.37
C LEU A 77 44.85 -48.95 90.08
N TYR A 78 43.72 -49.46 89.61
CA TYR A 78 43.14 -50.71 90.10
C TYR A 78 44.05 -51.92 89.87
N ARG A 79 44.64 -52.02 88.67
CA ARG A 79 45.60 -53.08 88.37
C ARG A 79 46.83 -53.01 89.27
N LEU A 80 47.34 -51.79 89.52
CA LEU A 80 48.48 -51.54 90.41
C LEU A 80 48.18 -51.99 91.85
N THR A 81 47.05 -51.56 92.41
CA THR A 81 46.65 -51.92 93.79
C THR A 81 46.36 -53.41 93.95
N ALA A 82 45.71 -54.04 92.97
CA ALA A 82 45.47 -55.49 92.96
C ALA A 82 46.79 -56.28 92.91
N GLN A 83 47.73 -55.88 92.06
CA GLN A 83 49.04 -56.54 91.95
C GLN A 83 49.90 -56.34 93.21
N ALA A 84 49.90 -55.14 93.78
CA ALA A 84 50.58 -54.83 95.05
C ALA A 84 50.03 -55.63 96.24
N THR A 85 48.79 -56.13 96.16
CA THR A 85 48.21 -57.01 97.18
C THR A 85 48.64 -58.46 97.02
N ASN A 86 48.87 -58.90 95.78
CA ASN A 86 49.26 -60.28 95.48
C ASN A 86 50.77 -60.53 95.66
N THR A 87 51.62 -59.50 95.68
CA THR A 87 53.08 -59.63 95.88
C THR A 87 53.47 -60.27 97.21
N SER A 88 52.67 -60.13 98.28
CA SER A 88 52.90 -60.85 99.54
C SER A 88 52.68 -62.37 99.43
N SER A 89 52.12 -62.87 98.33
CA SER A 89 51.80 -64.30 98.11
C SER A 89 52.58 -64.97 96.97
N LEU A 90 53.42 -64.23 96.25
CA LEU A 90 54.14 -64.75 95.07
C LEU A 90 55.56 -65.20 95.46
N THR A 91 55.68 -66.47 95.87
CA THR A 91 56.96 -67.16 96.08
C THR A 91 57.66 -67.58 94.78
N ASN A 92 57.07 -67.32 93.61
CA ASN A 92 57.62 -67.71 92.31
C ASN A 92 57.61 -66.56 91.29
N GLY A 93 58.75 -65.87 91.16
CA GLY A 93 59.33 -65.35 89.90
C GLY A 93 58.54 -64.42 88.96
N ALA A 94 57.23 -64.18 89.15
CA ALA A 94 56.48 -63.21 88.38
C ALA A 94 56.84 -61.81 88.87
N GLN A 95 57.79 -61.18 88.18
CA GLN A 95 58.22 -59.81 88.48
C GLN A 95 57.02 -58.88 88.28
N VAL A 96 56.44 -58.41 89.39
CA VAL A 96 55.32 -57.47 89.37
C VAL A 96 55.85 -56.11 88.93
N ASP A 97 55.35 -55.61 87.80
CA ASP A 97 55.77 -54.34 87.22
C ASP A 97 55.11 -53.13 87.91
N ILE A 98 55.34 -53.00 89.21
CA ILE A 98 54.84 -51.89 90.03
C ILE A 98 55.40 -50.57 89.51
N VAL A 99 56.68 -50.54 89.12
CA VAL A 99 57.37 -49.34 88.65
C VAL A 99 56.79 -48.87 87.31
N GLY A 100 56.61 -49.76 86.34
CA GLY A 100 56.03 -49.42 85.04
C GLY A 100 54.56 -49.00 85.12
N LEU A 101 53.76 -49.65 85.98
CA LEU A 101 52.39 -49.24 86.24
C LEU A 101 52.31 -47.87 86.94
N THR A 102 53.23 -47.58 87.87
CA THR A 102 53.33 -46.29 88.56
C THR A 102 53.73 -45.17 87.60
N ALA A 103 54.63 -45.44 86.64
CA ALA A 103 54.97 -44.50 85.59
C ALA A 103 53.78 -44.25 84.64
N THR A 104 53.05 -45.31 84.27
CA THR A 104 51.88 -45.21 83.38
C THR A 104 50.75 -44.40 84.02
N ILE A 105 50.49 -44.57 85.33
CA ILE A 105 49.47 -43.76 86.02
C ILE A 105 49.89 -42.29 86.11
N GLN A 106 51.17 -41.99 86.37
CA GLN A 106 51.67 -40.62 86.37
C GLN A 106 51.50 -39.95 85.00
N GLU A 107 51.87 -40.64 83.93
CA GLU A 107 51.71 -40.15 82.55
C GLU A 107 50.24 -39.90 82.20
N THR A 108 49.36 -40.87 82.48
CA THR A 108 47.92 -40.75 82.15
C THR A 108 47.21 -39.67 82.97
N LEU A 109 47.57 -39.47 84.22
CA LEU A 109 47.04 -38.37 85.05
C LEU A 109 47.54 -37.00 84.57
N GLY A 110 48.80 -36.90 84.12
CA GLY A 110 49.32 -35.68 83.50
C GLY A 110 48.63 -35.36 82.16
N ALA A 111 48.36 -36.38 81.35
CA ALA A 111 47.58 -36.24 80.12
C ALA A 111 46.15 -35.76 80.41
N LEU A 112 45.49 -36.28 81.46
CA LEU A 112 44.15 -35.87 81.87
C LEU A 112 44.08 -34.37 82.22
N GLN A 113 45.07 -33.87 82.97
CA GLN A 113 45.17 -32.44 83.31
C GLN A 113 45.42 -31.57 82.07
N THR A 114 46.26 -32.05 81.14
CA THR A 114 46.56 -31.33 79.90
C THR A 114 45.34 -31.26 78.98
N GLN A 115 44.61 -32.38 78.80
CA GLN A 115 43.38 -32.43 78.02
C GLN A 115 42.32 -31.47 78.58
N HIS A 116 42.14 -31.45 79.90
CA HIS A 116 41.24 -30.50 80.55
C HIS A 116 41.64 -29.04 80.30
N ALA A 117 42.93 -28.71 80.43
CA ALA A 117 43.43 -27.36 80.21
C ALA A 117 43.22 -26.90 78.75
N ASN A 118 43.46 -27.79 77.79
CA ASN A 118 43.23 -27.52 76.37
C ASN A 118 41.74 -27.29 76.09
N LEU A 119 40.87 -28.16 76.59
CA LEU A 119 39.41 -28.03 76.48
C LEU A 119 38.91 -26.70 77.05
N VAL A 120 39.40 -26.28 78.22
CA VAL A 120 39.02 -24.98 78.80
C VAL A 120 39.46 -23.81 77.91
N GLY A 121 40.66 -23.91 77.31
CA GLY A 121 41.20 -22.87 76.43
C GLY A 121 40.42 -22.76 75.11
N GLU A 122 39.99 -23.87 74.52
CA GLU A 122 39.19 -23.89 73.28
C GLU A 122 37.79 -23.29 73.47
N VAL A 123 37.24 -23.41 74.68
CA VAL A 123 35.87 -22.99 75.00
C VAL A 123 35.85 -21.72 75.83
N GLU A 124 36.88 -20.87 75.73
CA GLU A 124 36.96 -19.62 76.48
C GLU A 124 35.74 -18.73 76.15
N ASN A 125 34.88 -18.50 77.15
CA ASN A 125 33.56 -17.83 77.05
C ASN A 125 32.44 -18.61 76.33
N GLY A 126 32.60 -19.91 76.12
CA GLY A 126 31.56 -20.80 75.59
C GLY A 126 30.61 -21.33 76.67
N ILE A 127 29.52 -21.99 76.23
CA ILE A 127 28.39 -22.36 77.10
C ILE A 127 28.77 -23.42 78.15
N ILE A 128 29.74 -24.28 77.85
CA ILE A 128 30.24 -25.29 78.78
C ILE A 128 31.47 -24.82 79.58
N PHE A 129 31.93 -23.58 79.41
CA PHE A 129 33.15 -23.07 80.08
C PHE A 129 33.04 -23.17 81.60
N ALA A 130 31.90 -22.77 82.17
CA ALA A 130 31.64 -22.86 83.60
C ALA A 130 31.67 -24.32 84.09
N GLN A 131 31.00 -25.23 83.37
CA GLN A 131 30.96 -26.66 83.71
C GLN A 131 32.35 -27.30 83.64
N LEU A 132 33.15 -26.97 82.63
CA LEU A 132 34.54 -27.42 82.52
C LEU A 132 35.40 -26.82 83.65
N ASN A 133 35.19 -25.56 84.02
CA ASN A 133 35.94 -24.95 85.11
C ASN A 133 35.57 -25.54 86.49
N ASP A 134 34.30 -25.90 86.68
CA ASP A 134 33.78 -26.49 87.92
C ASP A 134 34.34 -27.88 88.22
N ILE A 135 34.70 -28.67 87.19
CA ILE A 135 35.32 -29.99 87.39
C ILE A 135 36.82 -29.91 87.65
N ARG A 136 37.47 -28.76 87.43
CA ARG A 136 38.93 -28.59 87.61
C ARG A 136 39.42 -29.03 88.99
N PRO A 137 38.79 -28.61 90.12
CA PRO A 137 39.23 -29.04 91.45
C PRO A 137 39.09 -30.55 91.64
N GLY A 138 38.05 -31.16 91.07
CA GLY A 138 37.84 -32.61 91.11
C GLY A 138 38.93 -33.37 90.37
N ILE A 139 39.40 -32.88 89.22
CA ILE A 139 40.50 -33.48 88.47
C ILE A 139 41.81 -33.38 89.26
N VAL A 140 42.07 -32.23 89.89
CA VAL A 140 43.26 -32.04 90.73
C VAL A 140 43.24 -32.98 91.93
N ASP A 141 42.11 -33.07 92.66
CA ASP A 141 42.00 -33.97 93.81
C ASP A 141 42.08 -35.43 93.40
N TYR A 142 41.42 -35.83 92.30
CA TYR A 142 41.53 -37.17 91.74
C TYR A 142 42.97 -37.53 91.40
N THR A 143 43.71 -36.64 90.73
CA THR A 143 45.12 -36.85 90.40
C THR A 143 45.98 -36.97 91.65
N GLU A 144 45.86 -36.05 92.61
CA GLU A 144 46.65 -36.07 93.85
C GLU A 144 46.41 -37.35 94.66
N LYS A 145 45.15 -37.73 94.85
CA LYS A 145 44.77 -38.91 95.63
C LYS A 145 45.14 -40.20 94.89
N SER A 146 45.00 -40.25 93.56
CA SER A 146 45.44 -41.39 92.75
C SER A 146 46.95 -41.60 92.81
N LEU A 147 47.74 -40.52 92.74
CA LEU A 147 49.20 -40.59 92.90
C LEU A 147 49.59 -41.08 94.28
N LYS A 148 48.90 -40.62 95.33
CA LYS A 148 49.12 -41.10 96.70
C LYS A 148 48.80 -42.60 96.85
N VAL A 149 47.70 -43.07 96.25
CA VAL A 149 47.36 -44.51 96.23
C VAL A 149 48.41 -45.32 95.47
N ALA A 150 48.90 -44.82 94.34
CA ALA A 150 49.96 -45.45 93.56
C ALA A 150 51.28 -45.56 94.34
N ASP A 151 51.66 -44.49 95.05
CA ASP A 151 52.84 -44.47 95.92
C ASP A 151 52.69 -45.47 97.09
N LEU A 152 51.54 -45.46 97.77
CA LEU A 152 51.25 -46.42 98.85
C LEU A 152 51.26 -47.87 98.36
N ALA A 153 50.74 -48.14 97.16
CA ALA A 153 50.76 -49.47 96.56
C ALA A 153 52.19 -49.99 96.34
N SER A 154 53.16 -49.10 96.14
CA SER A 154 54.58 -49.48 96.03
C SER A 154 55.20 -49.92 97.36
N PHE A 155 54.63 -49.51 98.50
CA PHE A 155 55.15 -49.81 99.84
C PHE A 155 54.26 -50.76 100.68
N GLY A 156 53.04 -51.11 100.24
CA GLY A 156 52.18 -52.11 100.88
C GLY A 156 50.68 -51.96 100.58
N SER A 157 49.96 -53.08 100.52
CA SER A 157 48.59 -53.16 99.97
C SER A 157 47.46 -52.62 100.85
N ALA A 158 47.51 -52.84 102.17
CA ALA A 158 46.36 -52.55 103.05
C ALA A 158 46.00 -51.06 103.13
N LYS A 159 46.98 -50.15 103.06
CA LYS A 159 46.73 -48.69 103.06
C LYS A 159 46.22 -48.21 101.69
N ALA A 160 46.76 -48.75 100.60
CA ALA A 160 46.32 -48.44 99.24
C ALA A 160 44.87 -48.86 99.00
N MET A 161 44.46 -50.04 99.50
CA MET A 161 43.08 -50.55 99.41
C MET A 161 42.06 -49.74 100.20
N ARG A 162 42.46 -49.07 101.27
CA ARG A 162 41.55 -48.18 102.01
C ARG A 162 41.38 -46.85 101.28
N ASP A 163 42.47 -46.30 100.77
CA ASP A 163 42.46 -44.98 100.14
C ASP A 163 41.92 -45.03 98.69
N ILE A 164 41.87 -46.21 98.04
CA ILE A 164 41.25 -46.36 96.70
C ILE A 164 39.74 -46.10 96.70
N GLN A 165 39.01 -46.40 97.78
CA GLN A 165 37.57 -46.11 97.88
C GLN A 165 37.28 -44.62 97.70
N ARG A 166 38.15 -43.75 98.24
CA ARG A 166 38.01 -42.30 98.05
C ARG A 166 38.32 -41.87 96.61
N VAL A 167 39.21 -42.59 95.94
CA VAL A 167 39.50 -42.38 94.51
C VAL A 167 38.32 -42.83 93.64
N ASP A 168 37.62 -43.91 94.01
CA ASP A 168 36.39 -44.36 93.33
C ASP A 168 35.30 -43.29 93.36
N GLU A 169 35.06 -42.68 94.53
CA GLU A 169 34.08 -41.59 94.67
C GLU A 169 34.43 -40.39 93.77
N LEU A 170 35.73 -40.05 93.66
CA LEU A 170 36.21 -38.97 92.81
C LEU A 170 36.11 -39.34 91.32
N TYR A 171 36.40 -40.59 90.96
CA TYR A 171 36.25 -41.11 89.61
C TYR A 171 34.78 -41.06 89.16
N ASP A 172 33.86 -41.56 89.98
CA ASP A 172 32.42 -41.56 89.70
C ASP A 172 31.88 -40.13 89.57
N ALA A 173 32.34 -39.21 90.43
CA ALA A 173 31.98 -37.80 90.36
C ALA A 173 32.47 -37.16 89.04
N LEU A 174 33.72 -37.40 88.64
CA LEU A 174 34.27 -36.89 87.39
C LEU A 174 33.58 -37.49 86.17
N LEU A 175 33.33 -38.79 86.17
CA LEU A 175 32.64 -39.50 85.10
C LEU A 175 31.19 -38.98 84.94
N THR A 176 30.48 -38.79 86.06
CA THR A 176 29.15 -38.18 86.06
C THR A 176 29.18 -36.76 85.50
N ALA A 177 30.13 -35.93 85.93
CA ALA A 177 30.26 -34.57 85.44
C ALA A 177 30.62 -34.51 83.95
N SER A 178 31.51 -35.39 83.48
CA SER A 178 31.83 -35.52 82.05
C SER A 178 30.61 -35.91 81.22
N TYR A 179 29.79 -36.86 81.67
CA TYR A 179 28.55 -37.22 80.98
C TYR A 179 27.52 -36.08 80.98
N GLN A 180 27.43 -35.31 82.06
CA GLN A 180 26.55 -34.14 82.10
C GLN A 180 26.98 -33.07 81.08
N ILE A 181 28.29 -32.83 80.93
CA ILE A 181 28.86 -31.91 79.93
C ILE A 181 28.59 -32.41 78.50
N GLN A 182 28.77 -33.71 78.25
CA GLN A 182 28.47 -34.30 76.95
C GLN A 182 26.97 -34.16 76.60
N ASN A 183 26.09 -34.48 77.55
CA ASN A 183 24.65 -34.40 77.35
C ASN A 183 24.16 -32.97 77.16
N SER A 184 24.71 -31.98 77.89
CA SER A 184 24.35 -30.57 77.70
C SER A 184 24.77 -30.08 76.31
N LEU A 185 25.96 -30.45 75.86
CA LEU A 185 26.50 -30.07 74.55
C LEU A 185 25.72 -30.73 73.40
N SER A 186 25.39 -32.02 73.53
CA SER A 186 24.53 -32.73 72.56
C SER A 186 23.14 -32.12 72.48
N ALA A 187 22.51 -31.80 73.63
CA ALA A 187 21.19 -31.18 73.65
C ALA A 187 21.19 -29.78 72.99
N GLU A 188 22.27 -29.01 73.19
CA GLU A 188 22.43 -27.72 72.54
C GLU A 188 22.60 -27.87 71.03
N ASN A 189 23.38 -28.85 70.58
CA ASN A 189 23.56 -29.13 69.15
C ASN A 189 22.27 -29.52 68.45
N ASP A 190 21.47 -30.37 69.08
CA ASP A 190 20.16 -30.74 68.56
C ASP A 190 19.24 -29.51 68.49
N ALA A 191 19.28 -28.63 69.49
CA ALA A 191 18.53 -27.37 69.46
C ALA A 191 18.97 -26.44 68.33
N VAL A 192 20.28 -26.28 68.10
CA VAL A 192 20.84 -25.48 66.99
C VAL A 192 20.47 -26.08 65.64
N ARG A 193 20.54 -27.41 65.49
CA ARG A 193 20.14 -28.13 64.27
C ARG A 193 18.65 -27.94 63.98
N ASP A 194 17.80 -28.09 64.99
CA ASP A 194 16.34 -27.91 64.87
C ASP A 194 15.95 -26.47 64.57
N GLU A 195 16.60 -25.50 65.22
CA GLU A 195 16.42 -24.08 64.89
C GLU A 195 16.81 -23.83 63.42
N THR A 196 17.98 -24.29 63.00
CA THR A 196 18.46 -24.11 61.62
C THR A 196 17.52 -24.75 60.60
N ALA A 197 17.03 -25.97 60.88
CA ALA A 197 16.07 -26.66 60.03
C ALA A 197 14.73 -25.91 59.92
N ARG A 198 14.22 -25.35 61.03
CA ARG A 198 13.00 -24.53 61.02
C ARG A 198 13.21 -23.26 60.19
N TRP A 199 14.32 -22.56 60.39
CA TRP A 199 14.65 -21.35 59.63
C TRP A 199 14.77 -21.62 58.14
N LEU A 200 15.44 -22.71 57.76
CA LEU A 200 15.51 -23.16 56.37
C LEU A 200 14.10 -23.40 55.83
N ARG A 201 13.28 -24.22 56.50
CA ARG A 201 11.93 -24.55 56.04
C ARG A 201 11.05 -23.30 55.88
N SER A 202 11.04 -22.38 56.85
CA SER A 202 10.30 -21.12 56.73
C SER A 202 10.85 -20.23 55.63
N GLY A 203 12.19 -20.17 55.47
CA GLY A 203 12.85 -19.41 54.43
C GLY A 203 12.46 -19.89 53.03
N TRP A 204 12.45 -21.19 52.81
CA TRP A 204 12.00 -21.81 51.55
C TRP A 204 10.53 -21.52 51.25
N VAL A 205 9.64 -21.60 52.24
CA VAL A 205 8.21 -21.28 52.05
C VAL A 205 8.02 -19.81 51.67
N ILE A 206 8.70 -18.89 52.36
CA ILE A 206 8.64 -17.44 52.04
C ILE A 206 9.21 -17.18 50.64
N PHE A 207 10.34 -17.80 50.30
CA PHE A 207 10.98 -17.67 48.99
C PHE A 207 10.06 -18.14 47.85
N ILE A 208 9.44 -19.33 47.99
CA ILE A 208 8.50 -19.87 47.01
C ILE A 208 7.25 -18.98 46.91
N ALA A 209 6.69 -18.54 48.04
CA ALA A 209 5.53 -17.67 48.07
C ALA A 209 5.79 -16.31 47.40
N ALA A 210 6.94 -15.68 47.69
CA ALA A 210 7.35 -14.43 47.09
C ALA A 210 7.59 -14.56 45.58
N SER A 211 8.24 -15.66 45.15
CA SER A 211 8.47 -15.97 43.73
C SER A 211 7.16 -16.16 42.97
N LEU A 212 6.22 -16.92 43.55
CA LEU A 212 4.91 -17.18 42.97
C LEU A 212 4.07 -15.89 42.87
N ALA A 213 4.08 -15.07 43.94
CA ALA A 213 3.41 -13.78 43.94
C ALA A 213 3.99 -12.85 42.86
N GLY A 214 5.32 -12.79 42.72
CA GLY A 214 5.98 -12.02 41.66
C GLY A 214 5.59 -12.48 40.25
N LEU A 215 5.54 -13.81 40.02
CA LEU A 215 5.08 -14.40 38.77
C LEU A 215 3.63 -14.04 38.45
N LEU A 216 2.72 -14.18 39.42
CA LEU A 216 1.30 -13.86 39.25
C LEU A 216 1.07 -12.37 38.97
N LEU A 217 1.77 -11.49 39.69
CA LEU A 217 1.71 -10.04 39.44
C LEU A 217 2.22 -9.69 38.05
N SER A 218 3.37 -10.24 37.64
CA SER A 218 3.93 -10.04 36.29
C SER A 218 2.98 -10.54 35.21
N ALA A 219 2.44 -11.75 35.35
CA ALA A 219 1.47 -12.32 34.41
C ALA A 219 0.18 -11.49 34.33
N GLY A 220 -0.35 -11.04 35.47
CA GLY A 220 -1.53 -10.17 35.52
C GLY A 220 -1.29 -8.82 34.85
N PHE A 221 -0.11 -8.22 35.05
CA PHE A 221 0.28 -6.97 34.41
C PHE A 221 0.43 -7.13 32.89
N ALA A 222 1.14 -8.18 32.45
CA ALA A 222 1.33 -8.52 31.05
C ALA A 222 -0.02 -8.78 30.35
N TRP A 223 -0.92 -9.53 30.99
CA TRP A 223 -2.26 -9.80 30.47
C TRP A 223 -3.10 -8.52 30.34
N SER A 224 -3.08 -7.65 31.35
CA SER A 224 -3.81 -6.37 31.33
C SER A 224 -3.31 -5.43 30.23
N ILE A 225 -1.99 -5.27 30.10
CA ILE A 225 -1.38 -4.46 29.04
C ILE A 225 -1.67 -5.07 27.67
N GLY A 226 -1.46 -6.38 27.51
CA GLY A 226 -1.69 -7.11 26.26
C GLY A 226 -3.13 -7.00 25.78
N ARG A 227 -4.12 -7.19 26.67
CA ARG A 227 -5.54 -7.08 26.32
C ARG A 227 -5.92 -5.65 25.92
N LYS A 228 -5.43 -4.63 26.63
CA LYS A 228 -5.69 -3.22 26.30
C LYS A 228 -5.04 -2.83 24.96
N LEU A 229 -3.80 -3.23 24.73
CA LEU A 229 -3.08 -2.91 23.49
C LEU A 229 -3.67 -3.65 22.29
N ALA A 230 -3.99 -4.94 22.42
CA ALA A 230 -4.61 -5.73 21.36
C ALA A 230 -5.98 -5.15 20.95
N ALA A 231 -6.81 -4.74 21.91
CA ALA A 231 -8.09 -4.10 21.62
C ALA A 231 -7.91 -2.78 20.84
N ARG A 232 -6.91 -1.97 21.21
CA ARG A 232 -6.59 -0.72 20.50
C ARG A 232 -6.11 -0.99 19.07
N ILE A 233 -5.18 -1.93 18.88
CA ILE A 233 -4.67 -2.30 17.56
C ILE A 233 -5.80 -2.81 16.66
N LYS A 234 -6.70 -3.65 17.20
CA LYS A 234 -7.85 -4.16 16.46
C LYS A 234 -8.80 -3.04 16.02
N SER A 235 -9.01 -2.02 16.85
CA SER A 235 -9.78 -0.81 16.50
C SER A 235 -9.14 -0.05 15.34
N VAL A 236 -7.83 0.22 15.41
CA VAL A 236 -7.11 0.92 14.33
C VAL A 236 -7.14 0.10 13.03
N SER A 237 -6.90 -1.21 13.12
CA SER A 237 -6.92 -2.10 11.96
C SER A 237 -8.30 -2.18 11.30
N ALA A 238 -9.38 -2.19 12.09
CA ALA A 238 -10.74 -2.12 11.56
C ALA A 238 -11.01 -0.81 10.80
N ALA A 239 -10.57 0.33 11.33
CA ALA A 239 -10.70 1.62 10.67
C ALA A 239 -9.96 1.69 9.32
N ILE A 240 -8.75 1.11 9.25
CA ILE A 240 -8.00 0.96 7.99
C ILE A 240 -8.76 0.08 7.00
N GLY A 241 -9.32 -1.04 7.48
CA GLY A 241 -10.10 -1.97 6.66
C GLY A 241 -11.37 -1.33 6.07
N ASP A 242 -12.03 -0.45 6.81
CA ASP A 242 -13.20 0.28 6.30
C ASP A 242 -12.84 1.28 5.20
N ILE A 243 -11.76 2.05 5.38
CA ILE A 243 -11.27 2.99 4.36
C ILE A 243 -10.83 2.25 3.10
N ALA A 244 -10.06 1.17 3.25
CA ALA A 244 -9.62 0.35 2.11
C ALA A 244 -10.80 -0.29 1.36
N GLY A 245 -11.88 -0.63 2.07
CA GLY A 245 -13.13 -1.13 1.49
C GLY A 245 -14.04 -0.05 0.91
N GLY A 246 -13.64 1.22 0.94
CA GLY A 246 -14.44 2.35 0.46
C GLY A 246 -15.69 2.63 1.30
N ARG A 247 -15.72 2.19 2.56
CA ARG A 247 -16.77 2.48 3.54
C ARG A 247 -16.35 3.66 4.43
N GLN A 248 -17.32 4.40 4.95
CA GLN A 248 -17.04 5.42 5.95
C GLN A 248 -16.62 4.76 7.26
N VAL A 249 -15.65 5.35 7.95
CA VAL A 249 -15.19 4.84 9.24
C VAL A 249 -16.26 5.14 10.29
N ASN A 250 -16.65 4.11 11.05
CA ASN A 250 -17.52 4.31 12.19
C ASN A 250 -16.77 5.03 13.33
N LYS A 251 -17.03 6.32 13.49
CA LYS A 251 -16.41 7.20 14.50
C LYS A 251 -16.68 6.77 15.94
N GLU A 252 -17.77 6.05 16.22
CA GLU A 252 -18.09 5.55 17.58
C GLU A 252 -17.20 4.37 17.98
N ARG A 253 -16.68 3.61 17.01
CA ARG A 253 -15.77 2.48 17.24
C ARG A 253 -14.28 2.86 17.11
N MET A 254 -13.99 4.10 16.73
CA MET A 254 -12.64 4.60 16.62
C MET A 254 -12.02 4.81 18.00
N TYR A 255 -10.79 4.34 18.15
CA TYR A 255 -10.01 4.60 19.33
C TYR A 255 -9.63 6.10 19.43
N ALA A 256 -10.13 6.77 20.48
CA ALA A 256 -9.93 8.21 20.72
C ALA A 256 -8.77 8.52 21.67
N GLY A 257 -7.71 7.71 21.65
CA GLY A 257 -6.53 7.92 22.49
C GLY A 257 -5.79 9.22 22.20
N GLN A 258 -5.08 9.74 23.21
CA GLN A 258 -4.09 10.82 23.03
C GLN A 258 -2.68 10.29 22.72
N ASP A 259 -2.50 8.97 22.68
CA ASP A 259 -1.25 8.32 22.32
C ASP A 259 -1.09 8.19 20.79
N GLU A 260 -0.01 7.55 20.36
CA GLU A 260 0.44 7.47 18.97
C GLU A 260 -0.59 6.74 18.09
N LEU A 261 -1.26 5.72 18.64
CA LEU A 261 -2.36 5.03 17.97
C LEU A 261 -3.55 5.96 17.72
N GLY A 262 -3.86 6.87 18.65
CA GLY A 262 -4.89 7.88 18.45
C GLY A 262 -4.52 8.93 17.40
N GLU A 263 -3.23 9.25 17.27
CA GLU A 263 -2.72 10.13 16.20
C GLU A 263 -2.87 9.49 14.82
N ILE A 264 -2.54 8.21 14.67
CA ILE A 264 -2.77 7.45 13.43
C ILE A 264 -4.25 7.48 13.06
N VAL A 265 -5.14 7.25 14.03
CA VAL A 265 -6.59 7.28 13.83
C VAL A 265 -7.08 8.67 13.39
N ARG A 266 -6.56 9.76 13.96
CA ARG A 266 -6.87 11.13 13.50
C ARG A 266 -6.43 11.35 12.05
N ASN A 267 -5.22 10.93 11.70
CA ASN A 267 -4.70 11.06 10.33
C ASN A 267 -5.51 10.21 9.32
N LEU A 268 -6.04 9.06 9.74
CA LEU A 268 -6.93 8.24 8.92
C LEU A 268 -8.21 8.97 8.52
N THR A 269 -8.76 9.86 9.36
CA THR A 269 -9.94 10.67 8.97
C THR A 269 -9.66 11.65 7.82
N ILE A 270 -8.42 12.15 7.73
CA ILE A 270 -7.98 12.99 6.61
C ILE A 270 -7.87 12.14 5.34
N PHE A 271 -7.35 10.92 5.48
CA PHE A 271 -7.22 9.97 4.38
C PHE A 271 -8.58 9.51 3.86
N GLU A 272 -9.55 9.23 4.74
CA GLU A 272 -10.94 8.93 4.40
C GLU A 272 -11.56 10.06 3.57
N ARG A 273 -11.39 11.31 4.00
CA ARG A 273 -11.88 12.48 3.26
C ARG A 273 -11.30 12.54 1.85
N HIS A 274 -9.98 12.37 1.70
CA HIS A 274 -9.35 12.39 0.38
C HIS A 274 -9.76 11.20 -0.50
N ALA A 275 -9.98 10.01 0.08
CA ALA A 275 -10.50 8.86 -0.65
C ALA A 275 -11.93 9.11 -1.16
N MET A 276 -12.79 9.75 -0.35
CA MET A 276 -14.14 10.13 -0.74
C MET A 276 -14.16 11.22 -1.82
N GLU A 277 -13.31 12.25 -1.68
CA GLU A 277 -13.13 13.30 -2.71
C GLU A 277 -12.64 12.71 -4.03
N ALA A 278 -11.66 11.79 -4.00
CA ALA A 278 -11.15 11.11 -5.19
C ALA A 278 -12.26 10.30 -5.88
N LYS A 279 -13.08 9.56 -5.12
CA LYS A 279 -14.22 8.81 -5.66
C LYS A 279 -15.25 9.72 -6.33
N GLN A 280 -15.54 10.88 -5.73
CA GLN A 280 -16.43 11.89 -6.32
C GLN A 280 -15.84 12.47 -7.62
N LEU A 281 -14.54 12.81 -7.62
CA LEU A 281 -13.83 13.31 -8.80
C LEU A 281 -13.86 12.28 -9.95
N THR A 282 -13.61 11.00 -9.66
CA THR A 282 -13.70 9.93 -10.67
C THR A 282 -15.12 9.82 -11.24
N ALA A 283 -16.15 9.93 -10.40
CA ALA A 283 -17.54 9.90 -10.86
C ALA A 283 -17.88 11.12 -11.75
N VAL A 284 -17.38 12.32 -11.41
CA VAL A 284 -17.54 13.53 -12.23
C VAL A 284 -16.81 13.38 -13.57
N GLN A 285 -15.57 12.91 -13.56
CA GLN A 285 -14.80 12.68 -14.79
C GLN A 285 -15.45 11.64 -15.70
N ALA A 286 -16.00 10.56 -15.13
CA ALA A 286 -16.75 9.56 -15.89
C ALA A 286 -17.98 10.16 -16.57
N ARG A 287 -18.75 11.01 -15.87
CA ARG A 287 -19.89 11.74 -16.47
C ARG A 287 -19.43 12.69 -17.58
N GLN A 288 -18.39 13.49 -17.35
CA GLN A 288 -17.87 14.41 -18.37
C GLN A 288 -17.37 13.68 -19.61
N LYS A 289 -16.72 12.53 -19.44
CA LYS A 289 -16.29 11.68 -20.55
C LYS A 289 -17.49 11.18 -21.35
N GLN A 290 -18.53 10.68 -20.67
CA GLN A 290 -19.76 10.22 -21.30
C GLN A 290 -20.49 11.35 -22.05
N GLU A 291 -20.58 12.55 -21.47
CA GLU A 291 -21.15 13.73 -22.14
C GLU A 291 -20.35 14.15 -23.38
N THR A 292 -19.02 14.08 -23.30
CA THR A 292 -18.13 14.39 -24.43
C THR A 292 -18.29 13.36 -25.54
N GLU A 293 -18.32 12.07 -25.21
CA GLU A 293 -18.57 10.98 -26.18
C GLU A 293 -19.94 11.15 -26.87
N GLN A 294 -20.99 11.49 -26.12
CA GLN A 294 -22.30 11.80 -26.67
C GLN A 294 -22.27 13.00 -27.61
N ARG A 295 -21.56 14.07 -27.23
CA ARG A 295 -21.40 15.27 -28.07
C ARG A 295 -20.64 14.96 -29.36
N ILE A 296 -19.56 14.19 -29.30
CA ILE A 296 -18.79 13.76 -30.48
C ILE A 296 -19.69 12.93 -31.41
N ALA A 297 -20.47 12.00 -30.87
CA ALA A 297 -21.40 11.19 -31.66
C ALA A 297 -22.49 12.04 -32.34
N GLN A 298 -23.02 13.05 -31.65
CA GLN A 298 -23.98 13.99 -32.23
C GLN A 298 -23.37 14.83 -33.36
N VAL A 299 -22.17 15.37 -33.16
CA VAL A 299 -21.44 16.13 -34.19
C VAL A 299 -21.14 15.24 -35.40
N GLY A 300 -20.71 13.99 -35.20
CA GLY A 300 -20.45 13.05 -36.28
C GLY A 300 -21.69 12.81 -37.16
N LYS A 301 -22.87 12.60 -36.55
CA LYS A 301 -24.13 12.46 -37.29
C LYS A 301 -24.50 13.73 -38.08
N LEU A 302 -24.28 14.90 -37.48
CA LEU A 302 -24.61 16.17 -38.14
C LEU A 302 -23.68 16.43 -39.33
N SER A 303 -22.39 16.08 -39.21
CA SER A 303 -21.43 16.16 -40.32
C SER A 303 -21.78 15.21 -41.46
N GLU A 304 -22.16 13.96 -41.18
CA GLU A 304 -22.59 13.00 -42.21
C GLU A 304 -23.83 13.51 -42.96
N GLN A 305 -24.80 14.06 -42.24
CA GLN A 305 -26.00 14.64 -42.84
C GLN A 305 -25.70 15.88 -43.68
N PHE A 306 -24.77 16.72 -43.23
CA PHE A 306 -24.29 17.88 -43.99
C PHE A 306 -23.63 17.46 -45.30
N ASP A 307 -22.75 16.44 -45.28
CA ASP A 307 -22.09 15.93 -46.48
C ASP A 307 -23.09 15.40 -47.51
N ILE A 308 -24.13 14.68 -47.07
CA ILE A 308 -25.22 14.19 -47.94
C ILE A 308 -25.94 15.37 -48.61
N VAL A 309 -26.33 16.38 -47.82
CA VAL A 309 -27.06 17.55 -48.33
C VAL A 309 -26.20 18.37 -49.29
N VAL A 310 -24.94 18.63 -48.96
CA VAL A 310 -24.03 19.38 -49.83
C VAL A 310 -23.75 18.62 -51.11
N SER A 311 -23.57 17.29 -51.05
CA SER A 311 -23.37 16.46 -52.24
C SER A 311 -24.57 16.52 -53.19
N ASP A 312 -25.79 16.42 -52.66
CA ASP A 312 -27.03 16.54 -53.45
C ASP A 312 -27.17 17.94 -54.07
N VAL A 313 -26.93 19.01 -53.31
CA VAL A 313 -26.96 20.39 -53.83
C VAL A 313 -25.92 20.61 -54.94
N LEU A 314 -24.69 20.12 -54.76
CA LEU A 314 -23.65 20.22 -55.79
C LEU A 314 -24.00 19.41 -57.04
N GLN A 315 -24.63 18.25 -56.89
CA GLN A 315 -25.11 17.44 -58.02
C GLN A 315 -26.22 18.17 -58.78
N GLN A 316 -27.20 18.76 -58.07
CA GLN A 316 -28.26 19.56 -58.69
C GLN A 316 -27.72 20.81 -59.40
N LEU A 317 -26.72 21.48 -58.80
CA LEU A 317 -26.05 22.63 -59.39
C LEU A 317 -25.29 22.25 -60.66
N SER A 318 -24.56 21.12 -60.64
CA SER A 318 -23.87 20.58 -61.81
C SER A 318 -24.84 20.27 -62.97
N GLN A 319 -25.98 19.64 -62.66
CA GLN A 319 -27.03 19.38 -63.66
C GLN A 319 -27.59 20.68 -64.25
N SER A 320 -27.89 21.67 -63.40
CA SER A 320 -28.40 22.98 -63.84
C SER A 320 -27.37 23.73 -64.70
N GLY A 321 -26.08 23.65 -64.36
CA GLY A 321 -25.00 24.19 -65.18
C GLY A 321 -24.91 23.51 -66.55
N ALA A 322 -25.05 22.18 -66.62
CA ALA A 322 -25.09 21.44 -67.87
C ALA A 322 -26.31 21.81 -68.74
N TYR A 323 -27.49 21.97 -68.13
CA TYR A 323 -28.70 22.44 -68.81
C TYR A 323 -28.53 23.86 -69.36
N LEU A 324 -27.93 24.79 -68.59
CA LEU A 324 -27.65 26.15 -69.05
C LEU A 324 -26.67 26.18 -70.21
N SER A 325 -25.62 25.36 -70.15
CA SER A 325 -24.64 25.20 -71.23
C SER A 325 -25.32 24.71 -72.52
N GLN A 326 -26.11 23.63 -72.43
CA GLN A 326 -26.87 23.10 -73.57
C GLN A 326 -27.84 24.13 -74.16
N THR A 327 -28.56 24.87 -73.31
CA THR A 327 -29.48 25.92 -73.72
C THR A 327 -28.75 27.05 -74.44
N SER A 328 -27.58 27.45 -73.93
CA SER A 328 -26.74 28.48 -74.55
C SER A 328 -26.22 28.03 -75.93
N THR A 329 -25.79 26.77 -76.07
CA THR A 329 -25.39 26.20 -77.37
C THR A 329 -26.55 26.20 -78.37
N ARG A 330 -27.76 25.81 -77.93
CA ARG A 330 -28.97 25.86 -78.77
C ARG A 330 -29.32 27.29 -79.19
N LEU A 331 -29.18 28.26 -78.28
CA LEU A 331 -29.40 29.67 -78.60
C LEU A 331 -28.41 30.18 -79.65
N ALA A 332 -27.12 29.81 -79.52
CA ALA A 332 -26.10 30.15 -80.51
C ALA A 332 -26.41 29.55 -81.90
N GLN A 333 -26.83 28.28 -81.95
CA GLN A 333 -27.28 27.63 -83.19
C GLN A 333 -28.51 28.31 -83.79
N SER A 334 -29.47 28.71 -82.95
CA SER A 334 -30.65 29.44 -83.42
C SER A 334 -30.29 30.81 -83.97
N ALA A 335 -29.36 31.53 -83.34
CA ALA A 335 -28.87 32.82 -83.82
C ALA A 335 -28.16 32.68 -85.18
N ASP A 336 -27.35 31.64 -85.37
CA ASP A 336 -26.69 31.36 -86.65
C ASP A 336 -27.69 31.00 -87.77
N ASN A 337 -28.69 30.18 -87.44
CA ASN A 337 -29.79 29.89 -88.37
C ASN A 337 -30.59 31.14 -88.76
N THR A 338 -30.88 32.01 -87.80
CA THR A 338 -31.53 33.30 -88.06
C THR A 338 -30.66 34.16 -88.98
N LYS A 339 -29.35 34.25 -88.72
CA LYS A 339 -28.40 34.98 -89.58
C LYS A 339 -28.41 34.46 -91.02
N ARG A 340 -28.38 33.14 -91.22
CA ARG A 340 -28.44 32.51 -92.54
C ARG A 340 -29.74 32.83 -93.28
N ARG A 341 -30.88 32.69 -92.60
CA ARG A 341 -32.20 33.03 -93.15
C ARG A 341 -32.33 34.50 -93.52
N THR A 342 -31.81 35.40 -92.69
CA THR A 342 -31.77 36.83 -93.03
C THR A 342 -30.95 37.08 -94.30
N GLY A 343 -29.84 36.36 -94.48
CA GLY A 343 -29.05 36.41 -95.73
C GLY A 343 -29.85 35.95 -96.96
N GLU A 344 -30.59 34.85 -96.86
CA GLU A 344 -31.48 34.36 -97.94
C GLU A 344 -32.56 35.40 -98.27
N VAL A 345 -33.19 36.00 -97.25
CA VAL A 345 -34.20 37.05 -97.45
C VAL A 345 -33.62 38.28 -98.14
N THR A 346 -32.42 38.72 -97.77
CA THR A 346 -31.74 39.83 -98.46
C THR A 346 -31.52 39.50 -99.94
N GLN A 347 -31.08 38.28 -100.25
CA GLN A 347 -30.90 37.85 -101.65
C GLN A 347 -32.21 37.83 -102.44
N ILE A 348 -33.31 37.36 -101.82
CA ILE A 348 -34.65 37.39 -102.44
C ILE A 348 -35.09 38.85 -102.68
N ALA A 349 -34.86 39.74 -101.71
CA ALA A 349 -35.20 41.16 -101.84
C ALA A 349 -34.39 41.84 -102.97
N GLU A 350 -33.09 41.53 -103.10
CA GLU A 350 -32.24 42.00 -104.21
C GLU A 350 -32.80 41.55 -105.57
N SER A 351 -33.18 40.27 -105.68
CA SER A 351 -33.75 39.71 -106.90
C SER A 351 -35.13 40.31 -107.24
N ALA A 352 -35.97 40.56 -106.24
CA ALA A 352 -37.24 41.25 -106.41
C ALA A 352 -37.05 42.69 -106.91
N ASN A 353 -36.08 43.43 -106.37
CA ASN A 353 -35.73 44.77 -106.88
C ASN A 353 -35.28 44.73 -108.35
N GLN A 354 -34.47 43.76 -108.73
CA GLN A 354 -34.08 43.56 -110.14
C GLN A 354 -35.30 43.27 -111.03
N MET A 355 -36.24 42.45 -110.58
CA MET A 355 -37.49 42.19 -111.32
C MET A 355 -38.34 43.45 -111.49
N VAL A 356 -38.44 44.29 -110.46
CA VAL A 356 -39.16 45.57 -110.54
C VAL A 356 -38.49 46.54 -111.52
N ASN A 357 -37.15 46.60 -111.53
CA ASN A 357 -36.40 47.39 -112.50
C ASN A 357 -36.64 46.89 -113.94
N ASN A 358 -36.55 45.57 -114.18
CA ASN A 358 -36.86 44.98 -115.48
C ASN A 358 -38.31 45.26 -115.92
N ALA A 359 -39.28 45.15 -115.01
CA ALA A 359 -40.68 45.47 -115.31
C ALA A 359 -40.85 46.95 -115.68
N THR A 360 -40.11 47.85 -115.04
CA THR A 360 -40.10 49.29 -115.36
C THR A 360 -39.54 49.53 -116.77
N ASP A 361 -38.49 48.81 -117.15
CA ASP A 361 -37.92 48.88 -118.50
C ASP A 361 -38.89 48.34 -119.57
N ILE A 362 -39.55 47.21 -119.30
CA ILE A 362 -40.61 46.67 -120.18
C ILE A 362 -41.75 47.67 -120.36
N CYS A 363 -42.21 48.32 -119.27
CA CYS A 363 -43.25 49.36 -119.35
C CYS A 363 -42.78 50.57 -120.18
N ARG A 364 -41.50 50.95 -120.09
CA ARG A 364 -40.88 52.00 -120.92
C ARG A 364 -40.92 51.63 -122.40
N GLU A 365 -40.57 50.39 -122.73
CA GLU A 365 -40.55 49.89 -124.10
C GLU A 365 -41.96 49.74 -124.69
N LEU A 366 -42.92 49.27 -123.89
CA LEU A 366 -44.35 49.25 -124.25
C LEU A 366 -44.89 50.65 -124.57
N THR A 367 -44.54 51.64 -123.74
CA THR A 367 -44.96 53.04 -123.96
C THR A 367 -44.41 53.57 -125.29
N SER A 368 -43.15 53.26 -125.62
CA SER A 368 -42.55 53.61 -126.91
C SER A 368 -43.26 52.91 -128.08
N SER A 369 -43.59 51.62 -127.94
CA SER A 369 -44.34 50.87 -128.97
C SER A 369 -45.72 51.48 -129.26
N VAL A 370 -46.47 51.86 -128.22
CA VAL A 370 -47.78 52.53 -128.36
C VAL A 370 -47.65 53.87 -129.09
N GLN A 371 -46.61 54.66 -128.82
CA GLN A 371 -46.36 55.91 -129.55
C GLN A 371 -46.08 55.68 -131.04
N THR A 372 -45.29 54.65 -131.37
CA THR A 372 -44.99 54.27 -132.76
C THR A 372 -46.23 53.78 -133.51
N ILE A 373 -47.06 52.93 -132.86
CA ILE A 373 -48.34 52.49 -133.42
C ILE A 373 -49.27 53.69 -133.68
N GLY A 374 -49.30 54.66 -132.76
CA GLY A 374 -50.06 55.90 -132.92
C GLY A 374 -49.62 56.74 -134.14
N GLN A 375 -48.31 56.84 -134.39
CA GLN A 375 -47.80 57.49 -135.61
C GLN A 375 -48.21 56.73 -136.88
N GLY A 376 -48.10 55.40 -136.88
CA GLY A 376 -48.51 54.56 -138.01
C GLY A 376 -50.00 54.70 -138.35
N ALA A 377 -50.87 54.74 -137.34
CA ALA A 377 -52.31 54.94 -137.54
C ALA A 377 -52.63 56.30 -138.20
N LYS A 378 -51.96 57.38 -137.77
CA LYS A 378 -52.14 58.72 -138.34
C LYS A 378 -51.71 58.77 -139.81
N GLN A 379 -50.61 58.09 -140.16
CA GLN A 379 -50.10 58.01 -141.52
C GLN A 379 -51.04 57.24 -142.46
N SER A 380 -51.72 56.22 -141.94
CA SER A 380 -52.73 55.46 -142.69
C SER A 380 -53.97 56.29 -143.02
N ILE A 381 -54.50 57.06 -142.05
CA ILE A 381 -55.65 57.96 -142.25
C ILE A 381 -55.35 59.02 -143.33
N ASP A 382 -54.16 59.62 -143.28
CA ASP A 382 -53.71 60.59 -144.28
C ASP A 382 -53.63 59.99 -145.69
N GLY A 383 -53.22 58.72 -145.78
CA GLY A 383 -53.18 57.95 -147.02
C GLY A 383 -54.58 57.71 -147.61
N THR A 384 -55.55 57.33 -146.79
CA THR A 384 -56.94 57.12 -147.21
C THR A 384 -57.59 58.40 -147.72
N GLY A 385 -57.37 59.53 -147.02
CA GLY A 385 -57.89 60.83 -147.46
C GLY A 385 -57.37 61.28 -148.83
N LYS A 386 -56.09 61.00 -149.14
CA LYS A 386 -55.52 61.26 -150.48
C LYS A 386 -56.15 60.40 -151.57
N ALA A 387 -56.47 59.14 -151.26
CA ALA A 387 -57.10 58.22 -152.21
C ALA A 387 -58.53 58.63 -152.58
N GLU A 388 -59.34 59.09 -151.62
CA GLU A 388 -60.69 59.63 -151.88
C GLU A 388 -60.64 60.88 -152.77
N GLY A 389 -59.70 61.79 -152.52
CA GLY A 389 -59.49 62.97 -153.35
C GLY A 389 -59.15 62.63 -154.80
N ALA A 390 -58.28 61.63 -155.02
CA ALA A 390 -57.93 61.15 -156.36
C ALA A 390 -59.14 60.52 -157.09
N ALA A 391 -59.98 59.78 -156.38
CA ALA A 391 -61.20 59.18 -156.95
C ALA A 391 -62.22 60.24 -157.39
N ALA A 392 -62.42 61.30 -156.59
CA ALA A 392 -63.31 62.41 -156.95
C ALA A 392 -62.82 63.15 -158.21
N GLN A 393 -61.51 63.40 -158.32
CA GLN A 393 -60.90 64.07 -159.46
C GLN A 393 -61.04 63.25 -160.76
N MET A 394 -60.92 61.92 -160.65
CA MET A 394 -61.13 60.98 -161.76
C MET A 394 -62.58 61.01 -162.26
N GLY A 395 -63.56 61.17 -161.36
CA GLY A 395 -64.98 61.38 -161.73
C GLY A 395 -65.21 62.65 -162.56
N THR A 396 -64.55 63.76 -162.22
CA THR A 396 -64.65 65.03 -162.96
C THR A 396 -64.08 64.92 -164.38
N ILE A 397 -62.96 64.23 -164.53
CA ILE A 397 -62.30 64.02 -165.84
C ILE A 397 -63.20 63.19 -166.77
N LEU A 398 -63.82 62.12 -166.25
CA LEU A 398 -64.74 61.27 -167.00
C LEU A 398 -65.96 62.06 -167.50
N SER A 399 -66.51 62.95 -166.68
CA SER A 399 -67.66 63.79 -167.07
C SER A 399 -67.30 64.83 -168.16
N ALA A 400 -66.08 65.38 -168.12
CA ALA A 400 -65.59 66.30 -169.15
C ALA A 400 -65.29 65.60 -170.49
N LEU A 401 -64.88 64.32 -170.43
CA LEU A 401 -64.64 63.49 -171.59
C LEU A 401 -65.95 63.15 -172.33
N ASP A 402 -67.01 62.81 -171.58
CA ASP A 402 -68.36 62.55 -172.12
C ASP A 402 -68.92 63.76 -172.88
N ALA A 403 -68.85 64.94 -172.28
CA ALA A 403 -69.28 66.19 -172.92
C ALA A 403 -68.49 66.53 -174.19
N SER A 404 -67.21 66.16 -174.26
CA SER A 404 -66.39 66.34 -175.46
C SER A 404 -66.79 65.37 -176.58
N ALA A 405 -67.15 64.13 -176.25
CA ALA A 405 -67.64 63.13 -177.20
C ALA A 405 -68.99 63.55 -177.81
N THR A 406 -69.91 64.13 -177.01
CA THR A 406 -71.18 64.67 -177.51
C THR A 406 -70.98 65.78 -178.53
N LYS A 407 -70.07 66.74 -178.25
CA LYS A 407 -69.72 67.81 -179.20
C LYS A 407 -69.15 67.30 -180.51
N ILE A 408 -68.37 66.22 -180.49
CA ILE A 408 -67.85 65.60 -181.73
C ILE A 408 -69.01 64.98 -182.53
N GLY A 409 -69.97 64.36 -181.86
CA GLY A 409 -71.20 63.84 -182.49
C GLY A 409 -72.03 64.96 -183.15
N ASP A 410 -72.18 66.10 -182.47
CA ASP A 410 -72.92 67.26 -183.01
C ASP A 410 -72.26 67.83 -184.27
N VAL A 411 -70.93 67.88 -184.32
CA VAL A 411 -70.17 68.32 -185.51
C VAL A 411 -70.34 67.35 -186.67
N LEU A 412 -70.31 66.03 -186.41
CA LEU A 412 -70.53 65.02 -187.45
C LEU A 412 -71.94 65.12 -188.06
N ASN A 413 -72.95 65.38 -187.23
CA ASN A 413 -74.32 65.61 -187.70
C ASN A 413 -74.42 66.88 -188.56
N LEU A 414 -73.78 67.98 -188.16
CA LEU A 414 -73.75 69.22 -188.95
C LEU A 414 -73.04 69.02 -190.30
N ILE A 415 -71.95 68.25 -190.33
CA ILE A 415 -71.24 67.91 -191.58
C ILE A 415 -72.14 67.10 -192.51
N SER A 416 -72.88 66.13 -191.96
CA SER A 416 -73.83 65.33 -192.74
C SER A 416 -74.97 66.18 -193.31
N GLU A 417 -75.52 67.11 -192.51
CA GLU A 417 -76.65 67.97 -192.88
C GLU A 417 -76.27 69.04 -193.94
N ILE A 418 -75.05 69.57 -193.91
CA ILE A 418 -74.55 70.49 -194.94
C ILE A 418 -74.30 69.77 -196.27
N SER A 419 -73.78 68.54 -196.21
CA SER A 419 -73.40 67.74 -197.36
C SER A 419 -74.52 67.40 -198.33
N ASP A 420 -75.61 66.88 -197.76
CA ASP A 420 -76.81 66.53 -198.51
C ASP A 420 -77.38 67.74 -199.28
N ARG A 421 -77.16 68.98 -198.80
CA ARG A 421 -77.51 70.21 -199.55
C ARG A 421 -76.63 70.46 -200.76
N THR A 422 -75.41 69.95 -200.79
CA THR A 422 -74.51 70.13 -201.94
C THR A 422 -74.82 69.13 -203.05
N ASN A 423 -75.22 67.91 -202.67
CA ASN A 423 -75.71 66.90 -203.63
C ASN A 423 -77.01 67.32 -204.34
N LEU A 424 -77.82 68.20 -203.72
CA LEU A 424 -79.08 68.71 -204.29
C LEU A 424 -78.95 69.97 -205.15
N LEU A 425 -77.75 70.55 -205.32
CA LEU A 425 -77.53 71.75 -206.17
C LEU A 425 -76.65 71.48 -207.40
N ALA A 426 -76.11 70.27 -207.51
CA ALA A 426 -75.29 69.85 -208.65
C ALA A 426 -76.00 68.85 -209.58
N LEU A 427 -77.13 68.29 -209.15
CA LEU A 427 -78.21 67.87 -210.05
C LEU A 427 -78.90 69.14 -210.59
#